data_AF-A0A3M1VVL1-F1
#
_entry.id   AF-A0A3M1VVL1-F1
#
_cell.length_a   1.000
_cell.length_b   1.000
_cell.length_c   1.000
_cell.angle_alpha   90.00
_cell.angle_beta   90.00
_cell.angle_gamma   90.00
#
_symmetry.space_group_name_H-M   'P 1'
#
loop_
_entity.id
_entity.type
_entity.pdbx_description
1 polymer ?
#
loop_
_entity_poly.entity_id
_entity_poly.type
_entity_poly.pdbx_seq_one_letter_code
_entity_poly.pdbx_strand_id
1 'polypeptide(L)'
;METTQTSEIERAIYAAIDEATREPVEPGGPGRTPDTVLVGDDPLLDSMTFVMFALNLEKELDRRYGETISVMDLIAAGEQLTVEALARRIARRLGPRGE
;
A
#
# COMPACT_ATOMS: atom_id res chain seq x y z
N MET A 1 -0.48 -7.22 -19.15
CA MET A 1 -0.08 -8.00 -17.95
C MET A 1 0.06 -7.12 -16.70
N GLU A 2 0.16 -5.79 -16.81
CA GLU A 2 0.28 -4.86 -15.67
C GLU A 2 -0.95 -4.80 -14.74
N THR A 3 -2.17 -5.02 -15.27
CA THR A 3 -3.41 -4.92 -14.50
C THR A 3 -3.53 -5.96 -13.38
N THR A 4 -2.98 -7.16 -13.55
CA THR A 4 -3.06 -8.22 -12.53
C THR A 4 -2.13 -7.93 -11.35
N GLN A 5 -0.91 -7.48 -11.62
CA GLN A 5 0.09 -7.19 -10.60
C GLN A 5 -0.34 -6.02 -9.70
N THR A 6 -0.89 -4.95 -10.28
CA THR A 6 -1.42 -3.83 -9.50
C THR A 6 -2.55 -4.29 -8.56
N SER A 7 -3.48 -5.10 -9.04
CA SER A 7 -4.57 -5.64 -8.20
C SER A 7 -4.08 -6.55 -7.06
N GLU A 8 -2.99 -7.30 -7.26
CA GLU A 8 -2.39 -8.10 -6.18
C GLU A 8 -1.69 -7.23 -5.13
N ILE A 9 -1.02 -6.16 -5.56
CA ILE A 9 -0.40 -5.19 -4.67
C ILE A 9 -1.45 -4.40 -3.89
N GLU A 10 -2.55 -3.98 -4.53
CA GLU A 10 -3.68 -3.35 -3.84
C GLU A 10 -4.24 -4.25 -2.74
N ARG A 11 -4.39 -5.55 -3.01
CA ARG A 11 -4.78 -6.52 -1.97
C ARG A 11 -3.77 -6.62 -0.83
N ALA A 12 -2.47 -6.53 -1.12
CA ALA A 12 -1.43 -6.48 -0.09
C ALA A 12 -1.55 -5.21 0.76
N ILE A 13 -1.80 -4.06 0.12
CA ILE A 13 -2.01 -2.78 0.79
C ILE A 13 -3.22 -2.86 1.72
N TYR A 14 -4.37 -3.37 1.25
CA TYR A 14 -5.55 -3.52 2.11
C TYR A 14 -5.35 -4.50 3.26
N ALA A 15 -4.62 -5.60 3.04
CA ALA A 15 -4.27 -6.52 4.12
C ALA A 15 -3.36 -5.87 5.17
N ALA A 16 -2.41 -5.04 4.75
CA ALA A 16 -1.55 -4.28 5.65
C ALA A 16 -2.32 -3.21 6.44
N ILE A 17 -3.36 -2.61 5.82
CA ILE A 17 -4.27 -1.68 6.50
C ILE A 17 -5.04 -2.42 7.60
N ASP A 18 -5.66 -3.56 7.29
CA ASP A 18 -6.42 -4.35 8.29
C ASP A 18 -5.56 -4.76 9.48
N GLU A 19 -4.34 -5.20 9.21
CA GLU A 19 -3.40 -5.60 10.26
C GLU A 19 -2.98 -4.39 11.12
N ALA A 20 -2.84 -3.22 10.51
CA ALA A 20 -2.48 -1.98 11.21
C ALA A 20 -3.63 -1.43 12.07
N THR A 21 -4.87 -1.48 11.56
CA THR A 21 -6.05 -0.98 12.27
C THR A 21 -6.60 -1.97 13.30
N ARG A 22 -6.24 -3.27 13.20
CA ARG A 22 -6.81 -4.38 14.00
C ARG A 22 -8.33 -4.49 13.92
N GLU A 23 -8.93 -3.79 12.97
CA GLU A 23 -10.33 -3.83 12.62
C GLU A 23 -10.39 -4.23 11.15
N PRO A 24 -10.98 -5.40 10.83
CA PRO A 24 -11.15 -5.79 9.44
C PRO A 24 -12.08 -4.78 8.79
N VAL A 25 -11.53 -3.90 7.95
CA VAL A 25 -12.35 -3.00 7.15
C VAL A 25 -13.08 -3.92 6.15
N GLU A 26 -14.41 -3.90 6.10
CA GLU A 26 -15.13 -4.81 5.20
C GLU A 26 -14.66 -4.60 3.75
N PRO A 27 -14.26 -5.66 3.00
CA PRO A 27 -13.91 -5.53 1.59
C PRO A 27 -15.08 -4.94 0.81
N GLY A 28 -14.90 -3.74 0.23
CA GLY A 28 -15.95 -2.97 -0.42
C GLY A 28 -16.64 -1.92 0.46
N GLY A 29 -16.20 -1.74 1.71
CA GLY A 29 -16.63 -0.63 2.56
C GLY A 29 -16.20 0.74 2.00
N PRO A 30 -16.82 1.84 2.48
CA PRO A 30 -16.64 3.19 1.93
C PRO A 30 -15.20 3.76 2.01
N GLY A 31 -14.24 3.01 2.57
CA GLY A 31 -12.81 3.36 2.63
C GLY A 31 -11.87 2.42 1.85
N ARG A 32 -12.38 1.52 0.99
CA ARG A 32 -11.57 0.59 0.18
C ARG A 32 -11.70 0.83 -1.32
N THR A 33 -11.37 2.04 -1.75
CA THR A 33 -11.27 2.38 -3.17
C THR A 33 -9.81 2.66 -3.54
N PRO A 34 -9.43 2.51 -4.82
CA PRO A 34 -8.10 2.90 -5.28
C PRO A 34 -7.75 4.38 -4.94
N ASP A 35 -8.78 5.23 -4.85
CA ASP A 35 -8.68 6.64 -4.46
C ASP A 35 -8.56 6.89 -2.94
N THR A 36 -8.64 5.85 -2.10
CA THR A 36 -8.48 5.98 -0.65
C THR A 36 -7.14 6.63 -0.32
N VAL A 37 -7.19 7.76 0.38
CA VAL A 37 -6.02 8.54 0.80
C VAL A 37 -5.38 7.90 2.04
N LEU A 38 -4.12 7.51 1.93
CA LEU A 38 -3.31 6.95 3.02
C LEU A 38 -2.51 8.04 3.76
N VAL A 39 -2.11 9.09 3.04
CA VAL A 39 -1.35 10.26 3.55
C VAL A 39 -1.87 11.50 2.82
N GLY A 40 -2.12 12.62 3.53
CA GLY A 40 -2.60 13.87 2.94
C GLY A 40 -3.44 14.70 3.92
N ASP A 41 -4.33 15.56 3.38
CA ASP A 41 -5.21 16.45 4.17
C ASP A 41 -6.28 15.71 4.98
N ASP A 42 -6.75 14.54 4.51
CA ASP A 42 -7.71 13.66 5.20
C ASP A 42 -7.29 12.19 5.07
N PRO A 43 -6.23 11.75 5.77
CA PRO A 43 -5.71 10.41 5.63
C PRO A 43 -6.59 9.39 6.36
N LEU A 44 -6.77 8.21 5.77
CA LEU A 44 -7.39 7.06 6.43
C LEU A 44 -6.60 6.63 7.67
N LEU A 45 -5.27 6.78 7.63
CA LEU A 45 -4.36 6.32 8.66
C LEU A 45 -3.80 7.51 9.42
N ASP A 46 -3.94 7.53 10.74
CA ASP A 46 -3.17 8.44 11.57
C ASP A 46 -1.67 8.10 11.51
N SER A 47 -0.81 9.02 11.98
CA SER A 47 0.64 8.86 11.86
C SER A 47 1.19 7.57 12.51
N MET A 48 0.59 7.10 13.61
CA MET A 48 1.04 5.88 14.28
C MET A 48 0.57 4.64 13.50
N THR A 49 -0.69 4.62 13.10
CA THR A 49 -1.27 3.55 12.28
C THR A 49 -0.56 3.45 10.93
N PHE A 50 -0.17 4.58 10.34
CA PHE A 50 0.59 4.64 9.11
C PHE A 50 1.97 3.96 9.22
N VAL A 51 2.68 4.14 10.33
CA VAL A 51 3.96 3.45 10.57
C VAL A 51 3.76 1.93 10.68
N MET A 52 2.70 1.49 11.38
CA MET A 52 2.38 0.06 11.46
C MET A 52 2.02 -0.53 10.09
N PHE A 53 1.20 0.20 9.32
CA PHE A 53 0.85 -0.12 7.94
C PHE A 53 2.11 -0.28 7.07
N ALA A 54 3.02 0.68 7.12
CA ALA A 54 4.27 0.64 6.35
C ALA A 54 5.07 -0.64 6.68
N LEU A 55 5.30 -0.91 7.96
CA LEU A 55 6.03 -2.11 8.41
C LEU A 55 5.34 -3.42 7.98
N ASN A 56 4.01 -3.47 8.04
CA ASN A 56 3.25 -4.66 7.64
C ASN A 56 3.28 -4.87 6.12
N LEU A 57 3.16 -3.79 5.35
CA LEU A 57 3.24 -3.82 3.90
C LEU A 57 4.64 -4.23 3.44
N GLU A 58 5.69 -3.67 4.03
CA GLU A 58 7.09 -4.04 3.75
C GLU A 58 7.33 -5.54 3.93
N LYS A 59 6.87 -6.10 5.06
CA LYS A 59 6.95 -7.55 5.34
C LYS A 59 6.18 -8.39 4.34
N GLU A 60 4.99 -7.92 3.93
CA GLU A 60 4.16 -8.66 2.99
C GLU A 60 4.74 -8.62 1.57
N LEU A 61 5.33 -7.50 1.16
CA LEU A 61 6.05 -7.38 -0.12
C LEU A 61 7.30 -8.26 -0.13
N ASP A 62 8.08 -8.26 0.96
CA ASP A 62 9.25 -9.13 1.12
C ASP A 62 8.85 -10.61 1.03
N ARG A 63 7.79 -11.01 1.74
CA ARG A 63 7.28 -12.39 1.70
C ARG A 63 6.82 -12.82 0.31
N ARG A 64 6.17 -11.93 -0.46
CA ARG A 64 5.58 -12.26 -1.77
C ARG A 64 6.58 -12.17 -2.91
N TYR A 65 7.47 -11.18 -2.89
CA TYR A 65 8.34 -10.85 -4.02
C TYR A 65 9.83 -11.08 -3.74
N GLY A 66 10.20 -11.32 -2.47
CA GLY A 66 11.59 -11.46 -2.03
C GLY A 66 12.36 -10.14 -2.05
N GLU A 67 11.65 -9.00 -2.06
CA GLU A 67 12.23 -7.67 -2.11
C GLU A 67 11.67 -6.79 -1.00
N THR A 68 12.56 -6.27 -0.16
CA THR A 68 12.22 -5.26 0.83
C THR A 68 12.11 -3.89 0.14
N ILE A 69 10.89 -3.39 -0.01
CA ILE A 69 10.60 -2.06 -0.57
C ILE A 69 10.20 -1.14 0.57
N SER A 70 11.03 -0.16 0.94
CA SER A 70 10.62 0.77 1.99
C SER A 70 9.45 1.65 1.53
N VAL A 71 8.34 1.58 2.26
CA VAL A 71 7.13 2.36 1.94
C VAL A 71 7.38 3.85 2.20
N MET A 72 8.21 4.18 3.19
CA MET A 72 8.57 5.56 3.52
C MET A 72 9.33 6.23 2.38
N ASP A 73 10.21 5.51 1.69
CA ASP A 73 10.96 6.01 0.53
C ASP A 73 10.06 6.28 -0.69
N LEU A 74 8.87 5.69 -0.71
CA LEU A 74 7.90 5.89 -1.78
C LEU A 74 7.03 7.13 -1.58
N ILE A 75 7.19 7.87 -0.48
CA ILE A 75 6.33 9.01 -0.14
C ILE A 75 7.12 10.30 -0.22
N ALA A 76 6.69 11.23 -1.06
CA ALA A 76 7.27 12.56 -1.07
C ALA A 76 6.65 13.42 0.04
N ALA A 77 7.46 14.30 0.65
CA ALA A 77 6.98 15.22 1.67
C ALA A 77 5.89 16.15 1.09
N GLY A 78 4.76 16.25 1.79
CA GLY A 78 3.62 17.10 1.38
C GLY A 78 2.77 16.50 0.25
N GLU A 79 2.98 15.23 -0.09
CA GLU A 79 2.21 14.57 -1.14
C GLU A 79 0.97 13.85 -0.59
N GLN A 80 -0.12 13.90 -1.37
CA GLN A 80 -1.26 13.02 -1.17
C GLN A 80 -0.97 11.64 -1.77
N LEU A 81 -0.97 10.60 -0.93
CA LEU A 81 -0.74 9.23 -1.36
C LEU A 81 -2.05 8.44 -1.30
N THR A 82 -2.52 7.95 -2.44
CA THR A 82 -3.66 7.01 -2.50
C THR A 82 -3.18 5.55 -2.57
N VAL A 83 -4.09 4.61 -2.33
CA VAL A 83 -3.85 3.18 -2.52
C VAL A 83 -3.36 2.88 -3.94
N GLU A 84 -4.03 3.43 -4.97
CA GLU A 84 -3.64 3.24 -6.37
C GLU A 84 -2.25 3.81 -6.64
N ALA A 85 -1.98 5.03 -6.15
CA ALA A 85 -0.70 5.69 -6.36
C ALA A 85 0.45 4.89 -5.74
N LEU A 86 0.24 4.34 -4.54
CA LEU A 86 1.19 3.46 -3.87
C LEU A 86 1.36 2.15 -4.62
N ALA A 87 0.26 1.50 -5.04
CA ALA A 87 0.31 0.25 -5.79
C ALA A 87 1.10 0.40 -7.10
N ARG A 88 0.89 1.50 -7.84
CA ARG A 88 1.66 1.82 -9.06
C ARG A 88 3.13 2.09 -8.76
N ARG A 89 3.48 2.74 -7.64
CA ARG A 89 4.89 2.95 -7.24
C ARG A 89 5.58 1.62 -6.94
N ILE A 90 4.93 0.75 -6.17
CA ILE A 90 5.44 -0.58 -5.84
C ILE A 90 5.59 -1.41 -7.12
N ALA A 91 4.58 -1.43 -7.99
CA ALA A 91 4.63 -2.16 -9.26
C ALA A 91 5.81 -1.69 -10.13
N ARG A 92 6.02 -0.37 -10.25
CA ARG A 92 7.18 0.19 -10.96
C ARG A 92 8.52 -0.16 -10.31
N ARG A 93 8.56 -0.26 -8.97
CA ARG A 93 9.78 -0.62 -8.24
C ARG A 93 10.15 -2.09 -8.42
N LEU A 94 9.14 -2.96 -8.45
CA LEU A 94 9.28 -4.39 -8.69
C LEU A 94 9.66 -4.67 -10.16
N GLY A 95 9.13 -3.87 -11.11
CA GLY A 95 9.40 -3.99 -12.55
C GLY A 95 9.03 -5.35 -13.16
N PRO A 96 9.04 -5.49 -14.50
CA PRO A 96 9.22 -6.80 -15.09
C PRO A 96 10.65 -7.22 -14.76
N ARG A 97 10.83 -8.29 -13.96
CA ARG A 97 12.14 -8.94 -13.89
C ARG A 97 12.51 -9.31 -15.33
N GLY A 98 13.50 -8.62 -15.87
CA GLY A 98 14.05 -8.92 -17.18
C GLY A 98 14.41 -10.40 -17.20
N GLU A 99 13.84 -11.08 -18.20
CA GLU A 99 14.22 -12.42 -18.64
C GLU A 99 15.72 -12.52 -18.95
#